data_AF-A0A4Y2DTW4-F1
#
_entry.id   AF-A0A4Y2DTW4-F1
#
_cell.length_a   1.000
_cell.length_b   1.000
_cell.length_c   1.000
_cell.angle_alpha   90.00
_cell.angle_beta   90.00
_cell.angle_gamma   90.00
#
_symmetry.space_group_name_H-M   'P 1'
#
loop_
_entity.id
_entity.type
_entity.pdbx_description
1 polymer ?
#
loop_
_entity_poly.entity_id
_entity_poly.type
_entity_poly.pdbx_seq_one_letter_code
_entity_poly.pdbx_strand_id
1 'polypeptide(L)'
;MMKQPDVNKYVDSVTKCLIKAIDIAIPKSSGNLPRLYKPWWNDNCAAAKKAQRKSRDTPFRRYVNSIQEHLSSKHMWEKVRNILGTKKSYENISFLQTNGQLMSQTKGIANILGSAFENVSSEDSYSQTFINYKKQQEKRRIDFNTLTSLACNVNLNLHVHILLLLGLMAFIMT
;
A
#
# COMPACT_ATOMS: atom_id res chain seq x y z
N MET A 1 52.75 33.19 31.79
CA MET A 1 52.13 32.63 30.57
C MET A 1 51.60 31.24 30.90
N MET A 2 50.27 31.09 31.06
CA MET A 2 49.66 29.78 31.32
C MET A 2 49.54 29.02 29.99
N LYS A 3 50.19 27.85 29.88
CA LYS A 3 50.07 26.99 28.71
C LYS A 3 48.66 26.43 28.65
N GLN A 4 47.92 26.78 27.60
CA GLN A 4 46.60 26.22 27.32
C GLN A 4 46.73 24.69 27.17
N PRO A 5 45.85 23.89 27.79
CA PRO A 5 45.87 22.45 27.63
C PRO A 5 45.61 22.09 26.15
N ASP A 6 46.43 21.18 25.64
CA ASP A 6 46.35 20.71 24.26
C ASP A 6 45.01 19.98 24.03
N VAL A 7 44.13 20.62 23.27
CA VAL A 7 42.79 20.14 22.93
C VAL A 7 42.83 18.72 22.36
N ASN A 8 43.90 18.35 21.65
CA ASN A 8 44.07 17.03 21.07
C ASN A 8 44.12 15.93 22.14
N LYS A 9 44.73 16.21 23.30
CA LYS A 9 44.79 15.26 24.42
C LYS A 9 43.41 14.97 25.00
N TYR A 10 42.53 15.97 25.02
CA TYR A 10 41.15 15.81 25.48
C TYR A 10 40.33 15.00 24.46
N VAL A 11 40.43 15.35 23.17
CA VAL A 11 39.76 14.62 22.08
C VAL A 11 40.16 13.14 22.10
N ASP A 12 41.44 12.84 22.25
CA ASP A 12 41.94 11.45 22.36
C ASP A 12 41.34 10.69 23.54
N SER A 13 41.17 11.36 24.68
CA SER A 13 40.58 10.76 25.87
C SER A 13 39.12 10.41 25.65
N VAL A 14 38.35 11.31 25.01
CA VAL A 14 36.94 11.08 24.69
C VAL A 14 36.81 9.94 23.67
N THR A 15 37.61 9.96 22.60
CA THR A 15 37.63 8.92 21.57
C THR A 15 37.94 7.54 22.16
N LYS A 16 38.93 7.44 23.05
CA LYS A 16 39.26 6.18 23.74
C LYS A 16 38.13 5.67 24.62
N CYS A 17 37.42 6.56 25.31
CA CYS A 17 36.28 6.19 26.15
C CYS A 17 35.12 5.65 25.29
N LEU A 18 34.84 6.32 24.17
CA LEU A 18 33.79 5.91 23.24
C LEU A 18 34.07 4.53 22.62
N ILE A 19 35.30 4.28 22.16
CA ILE A 19 35.70 2.97 21.61
C ILE A 19 35.52 1.86 22.65
N LYS A 20 35.91 2.10 23.91
CA LYS A 20 35.70 1.13 24.99
C LYS A 20 34.23 0.85 25.25
N ALA A 21 33.39 1.88 25.26
CA ALA A 21 31.95 1.71 25.44
C ALA A 21 31.32 0.91 24.29
N ILE A 22 31.75 1.18 23.05
CA ILE A 22 31.30 0.45 21.85
C ILE A 22 31.70 -1.02 21.93
N ASP A 23 32.95 -1.32 22.31
CA ASP A 23 33.44 -2.70 22.40
C ASP A 23 32.73 -3.52 23.50
N ILE A 24 32.23 -2.86 24.57
CA ILE A 24 31.43 -3.50 25.62
C ILE A 24 29.98 -3.71 25.15
N ALA A 25 29.39 -2.72 24.46
CA ALA A 25 27.99 -2.76 24.04
C ALA A 25 27.76 -3.71 22.85
N ILE A 26 28.75 -3.83 21.95
CA ILE A 26 28.65 -4.61 20.72
C ILE A 26 29.77 -5.66 20.72
N PRO A 27 29.49 -6.90 21.20
CA PRO A 27 30.47 -7.96 21.12
C PRO A 27 30.80 -8.24 19.65
N LYS A 28 32.07 -8.05 19.27
CA LYS A 28 32.56 -8.35 17.92
C LYS A 28 32.39 -9.85 17.68
N SER A 29 31.57 -10.22 16.70
CA SER A 29 31.53 -11.61 16.24
C SER A 29 32.88 -11.94 15.62
N SER A 30 33.62 -12.87 16.22
CA SER A 30 34.81 -13.43 15.60
C SER A 30 34.38 -14.01 14.25
N GLY A 31 34.90 -13.48 13.14
CA GLY A 31 34.46 -13.80 11.77
C GLY A 31 34.63 -15.26 11.33
N ASN A 32 35.02 -16.17 12.23
CA ASN A 32 35.08 -17.61 11.99
C ASN A 32 33.85 -18.30 12.57
N LEU A 33 32.72 -18.16 11.88
CA LEU A 33 31.64 -19.13 12.01
C LEU A 33 32.07 -20.40 11.24
N PRO A 34 32.11 -21.59 11.87
CA PRO A 34 32.36 -22.82 11.14
C PRO A 34 31.31 -22.94 10.03
N ARG A 35 31.75 -23.23 8.79
CA ARG A 35 30.83 -23.47 7.68
C ARG A 35 29.91 -24.63 8.07
N LEU A 36 28.67 -24.31 8.44
CA LEU A 36 27.65 -25.31 8.62
C LEU A 36 27.42 -25.97 7.26
N TYR A 37 27.73 -27.26 7.17
CA TYR A 37 27.42 -28.09 6.01
C TYR A 37 25.91 -28.00 5.77
N LYS A 38 25.52 -27.36 4.65
CA LYS A 38 24.14 -27.28 4.20
C LYS A 38 23.94 -28.31 3.09
N PRO A 39 23.54 -29.56 3.41
CA PRO A 39 23.16 -30.53 2.40
C PRO A 39 21.89 -30.00 1.76
N TRP A 40 22.04 -29.35 0.61
CA TRP A 40 20.95 -28.76 -0.19
C TRP A 40 19.87 -29.78 -0.58
N TRP A 41 20.10 -31.07 -0.26
CA TRP A 41 19.12 -32.13 -0.28
C TRP A 41 19.22 -32.95 1.02
N ASN A 42 18.32 -32.71 1.98
CA ASN A 42 18.10 -33.62 3.10
C ASN A 42 16.76 -34.38 2.90
N ASP A 43 16.59 -35.51 3.59
CA ASP A 43 15.38 -36.34 3.46
C ASP A 43 14.11 -35.55 3.82
N ASN A 44 14.22 -34.58 4.72
CA ASN A 44 13.12 -33.68 5.10
C ASN A 44 12.70 -32.78 3.93
N CYS A 45 13.64 -32.24 3.15
CA CYS A 45 13.39 -31.45 1.94
C CYS A 45 12.78 -32.33 0.84
N ALA A 46 13.22 -33.58 0.71
CA ALA A 46 12.64 -34.54 -0.22
C ALA A 46 11.19 -34.90 0.17
N ALA A 47 10.95 -35.16 1.46
CA ALA A 47 9.63 -35.43 2.02
C ALA A 47 8.69 -34.23 1.86
N ALA A 48 9.15 -33.01 2.18
CA ALA A 48 8.38 -31.78 2.02
C ALA A 48 8.00 -31.52 0.55
N LYS A 49 8.95 -31.70 -0.39
CA LYS A 49 8.65 -31.63 -1.83
C LYS A 49 7.65 -32.69 -2.28
N LYS A 50 7.77 -33.92 -1.79
CA LYS A 50 6.83 -35.01 -2.10
C LYS A 50 5.43 -34.72 -1.55
N ALA A 51 5.32 -34.19 -0.33
CA ALA A 51 4.06 -33.76 0.27
C ALA A 51 3.43 -32.61 -0.53
N GLN A 52 4.23 -31.61 -0.92
CA GLN A 52 3.77 -30.50 -1.74
C GLN A 52 3.31 -30.95 -3.13
N ARG A 53 4.02 -31.88 -3.77
CA ARG A 53 3.58 -32.49 -5.04
C ARG A 53 2.24 -33.20 -4.86
N LYS A 54 2.13 -34.10 -3.88
CA LYS A 54 0.87 -34.82 -3.61
C LYS A 54 -0.32 -33.90 -3.34
N SER A 55 -0.11 -32.82 -2.58
CA SER A 55 -1.16 -31.86 -2.26
C SER A 55 -1.59 -31.02 -3.46
N ARG A 56 -0.70 -30.78 -4.42
CA ARG A 56 -0.99 -30.05 -5.67
C ARG A 56 -1.57 -30.96 -6.76
N ASP A 57 -1.00 -32.16 -6.93
CA ASP A 57 -1.30 -33.07 -8.03
C ASP A 57 -2.73 -33.61 -7.93
N THR A 58 -3.20 -33.96 -6.73
CA THR A 58 -4.51 -34.59 -6.55
C THR A 58 -5.67 -33.63 -6.90
N PRO A 59 -5.72 -32.40 -6.36
CA PRO A 59 -6.73 -31.42 -6.75
C PRO A 59 -6.58 -30.97 -8.21
N PHE A 60 -5.36 -30.80 -8.70
CA PHE A 60 -5.10 -30.41 -10.09
C PHE A 60 -5.63 -31.45 -11.07
N ARG A 61 -5.33 -32.74 -10.85
CA ARG A 61 -5.81 -33.82 -11.71
C ARG A 61 -7.34 -33.95 -11.68
N ARG A 62 -7.98 -33.77 -10.52
CA ARG A 62 -9.45 -33.69 -10.41
C ARG A 62 -10.01 -32.50 -11.18
N TYR A 63 -9.35 -31.34 -11.11
CA TYR A 63 -9.76 -30.14 -11.83
C TYR A 63 -9.66 -30.31 -13.35
N VAL A 64 -8.56 -30.89 -13.85
CA VAL A 64 -8.39 -31.21 -15.27
C VAL A 64 -9.45 -32.21 -15.74
N ASN A 65 -9.71 -33.27 -14.96
CA ASN A 65 -10.76 -34.24 -15.27
C ASN A 65 -12.18 -33.62 -15.25
N SER A 66 -12.38 -32.47 -14.60
CA SER A 66 -13.65 -31.73 -14.64
C SER A 66 -13.84 -30.94 -15.93
N ILE A 67 -12.83 -30.83 -16.80
CA ILE A 67 -12.94 -30.27 -18.15
C ILE A 67 -13.50 -31.37 -19.05
N GLN A 68 -14.80 -31.60 -18.94
CA GLN A 68 -15.54 -32.56 -19.77
C GLN A 68 -15.83 -31.99 -21.17
N GLU A 69 -16.10 -32.87 -22.13
CA GLU A 69 -16.41 -32.53 -23.53
C GLU A 69 -17.72 -31.72 -23.69
N HIS A 70 -18.67 -31.88 -22.76
CA HIS A 70 -19.96 -31.17 -22.79
C HIS A 70 -19.89 -29.71 -22.32
N LEU A 71 -18.72 -29.23 -21.86
CA LEU A 71 -18.55 -27.83 -21.48
C LEU A 71 -18.55 -26.96 -22.72
N SER A 72 -19.31 -25.85 -22.67
CA SER A 72 -19.23 -24.87 -23.74
C SER A 72 -17.80 -24.33 -23.87
N SER A 73 -17.39 -24.01 -25.10
CA SER A 73 -16.04 -23.52 -25.41
C SER A 73 -15.63 -22.36 -24.50
N LYS A 74 -16.57 -21.49 -24.13
CA LYS A 74 -16.35 -20.38 -23.17
C LYS A 74 -15.87 -20.89 -21.80
N HIS A 75 -16.58 -21.84 -21.20
CA HIS A 75 -16.24 -22.37 -19.88
C HIS A 75 -14.96 -23.21 -19.90
N MET A 76 -14.71 -23.92 -21.00
CA MET A 76 -13.45 -24.62 -21.23
C MET A 76 -12.27 -23.64 -21.26
N TRP A 77 -12.36 -22.57 -22.06
CA TRP A 77 -11.34 -21.51 -22.13
C TRP A 77 -11.18 -20.74 -20.82
N GLU A 78 -12.24 -20.59 -20.01
CA GLU A 78 -12.13 -20.04 -18.66
C GLU A 78 -11.32 -20.95 -17.72
N LYS A 79 -11.56 -22.27 -17.73
CA LYS A 79 -10.76 -23.23 -16.96
C LYS A 79 -9.29 -23.26 -17.40
N VAL A 80 -9.03 -23.20 -18.71
CA VAL A 80 -7.66 -23.10 -19.25
C VAL A 80 -6.96 -21.83 -18.77
N ARG A 81 -7.64 -20.67 -18.80
CA ARG A 81 -7.08 -19.41 -18.29
C ARG A 81 -6.83 -19.43 -16.78
N ASN A 82 -7.65 -20.14 -16.00
CA ASN A 82 -7.40 -20.35 -14.57
C ASN A 82 -6.12 -21.18 -14.33
N ILE A 83 -5.87 -22.21 -15.15
CA ILE A 83 -4.65 -23.02 -15.08
C ILE A 83 -3.42 -22.18 -15.45
N LEU A 84 -3.53 -21.37 -16.51
CA LEU A 84 -2.44 -20.53 -16.99
C LEU A 84 -2.21 -19.27 -16.13
N GLY A 85 -3.05 -19.01 -15.12
CA GLY A 85 -2.96 -17.80 -14.29
C GLY A 85 -3.20 -16.50 -15.05
N THR A 86 -3.76 -16.55 -16.26
CA THR A 86 -3.99 -15.37 -17.13
C THR A 86 -5.33 -14.70 -16.84
N LYS A 87 -6.11 -15.25 -15.91
CA LYS A 87 -7.29 -14.57 -15.39
C LYS A 87 -6.83 -13.34 -14.63
N LYS A 88 -7.12 -12.15 -15.18
CA LYS A 88 -7.11 -10.90 -14.41
C LYS A 88 -8.12 -11.07 -13.29
N SER A 89 -7.64 -11.38 -12.09
CA SER A 89 -8.47 -11.31 -10.90
C SER A 89 -8.77 -9.84 -10.67
N TYR A 90 -9.99 -9.41 -10.97
CA TYR A 90 -10.52 -8.15 -10.46
C TYR A 90 -11.03 -8.32 -9.03
N GLU A 91 -10.52 -9.29 -8.28
CA GLU A 91 -10.71 -9.31 -6.83
C GLU A 91 -9.97 -8.09 -6.27
N ASN A 92 -10.69 -6.97 -6.24
CA ASN A 92 -10.30 -5.79 -5.51
C ASN A 92 -10.06 -6.23 -4.07
N ILE A 93 -8.79 -6.36 -3.71
CA ILE A 93 -8.39 -6.37 -2.31
C ILE A 93 -8.48 -4.92 -1.86
N SER A 94 -9.69 -4.52 -1.50
CA SER A 94 -9.94 -3.29 -0.77
C SER A 94 -10.29 -3.73 0.65
N PHE A 95 -9.28 -3.77 1.52
CA PHE A 95 -9.51 -3.80 2.95
C PHE A 95 -9.15 -2.42 3.49
N LEU A 96 -10.04 -1.84 4.30
CA LEU A 96 -9.78 -0.58 4.97
C LEU A 96 -9.93 -0.82 6.47
N GLN A 97 -8.91 -0.47 7.25
CA GLN A 97 -8.92 -0.61 8.69
C GLN A 97 -9.25 0.73 9.33
N THR A 98 -10.38 0.81 10.03
CA THR A 98 -10.77 1.99 10.81
C THR A 98 -11.14 1.57 12.22
N ASN A 99 -10.63 2.30 13.23
CA ASN A 99 -10.93 2.06 14.65
C ASN A 99 -10.78 0.59 15.09
N GLY A 100 -9.80 -0.13 14.52
CA GLY A 100 -9.53 -1.54 14.83
C GLY A 100 -10.42 -2.56 14.12
N GLN A 101 -11.38 -2.14 13.28
CA GLN A 101 -12.23 -3.03 12.50
C GLN A 101 -11.78 -3.11 11.04
N LEU A 102 -11.80 -4.32 10.48
CA LEU A 102 -11.45 -4.61 9.09
C LEU A 102 -12.70 -4.55 8.20
N MET A 103 -12.75 -3.61 7.26
CA MET A 103 -13.85 -3.48 6.30
C MET A 103 -13.45 -4.05 4.94
N SER A 104 -14.11 -5.13 4.53
CA SER A 104 -13.84 -5.83 3.26
C SER A 104 -14.93 -5.60 2.20
N GLN A 105 -16.08 -5.03 2.57
CA GLN A 105 -17.16 -4.76 1.62
C GLN A 105 -16.97 -3.40 0.94
N THR A 106 -17.01 -3.37 -0.39
CA THR A 106 -16.83 -2.16 -1.21
C THR A 106 -17.76 -1.01 -0.80
N LYS A 107 -19.03 -1.30 -0.51
CA LYS A 107 -20.01 -0.30 -0.04
C LYS A 107 -19.60 0.31 1.30
N GLY A 108 -19.12 -0.52 2.23
CA GLY A 108 -18.62 -0.06 3.52
C GLY A 108 -17.41 0.86 3.37
N ILE A 109 -16.48 0.50 2.48
CA ILE A 109 -15.28 1.29 2.21
C ILE A 109 -15.64 2.63 1.57
N ALA A 110 -16.56 2.64 0.59
CA ALA A 110 -17.04 3.86 -0.04
C ALA A 110 -17.69 4.82 0.98
N ASN A 111 -18.55 4.30 1.86
CA ASN A 111 -19.19 5.10 2.90
C ASN A 111 -18.18 5.68 3.90
N ILE A 112 -17.18 4.90 4.31
CA ILE A 112 -16.15 5.37 5.25
C ILE A 112 -15.29 6.46 4.61
N LEU A 113 -14.87 6.28 3.37
CA LEU A 113 -14.15 7.31 2.64
C LEU A 113 -15.00 8.57 2.48
N GLY A 114 -16.29 8.42 2.12
CA GLY A 114 -17.23 9.54 2.02
C GLY A 114 -17.35 10.32 3.33
N SER A 115 -17.57 9.65 4.45
CA SER A 115 -17.65 10.29 5.77
C SER A 115 -16.34 10.95 6.18
N ALA A 116 -15.19 10.33 5.89
CA ALA A 116 -13.89 10.95 6.15
C ALA A 116 -13.70 12.24 5.35
N PHE A 117 -14.10 12.24 4.07
CA PHE A 117 -14.02 13.44 3.23
C PHE A 117 -15.00 14.53 3.66
N GLU A 118 -16.22 14.16 4.04
CA GLU A 118 -17.19 15.10 4.61
C GLU A 118 -16.63 15.79 5.85
N ASN A 119 -16.04 15.02 6.77
CA ASN A 119 -15.42 15.56 7.98
C ASN A 119 -14.24 16.48 7.68
N VAL A 120 -13.36 16.13 6.73
CA VAL A 120 -12.24 16.99 6.31
C VAL A 120 -12.74 18.25 5.58
N SER A 121 -13.89 18.15 4.91
CA SER A 121 -14.51 19.24 4.16
C SER A 121 -15.49 20.06 4.98
N SER A 122 -15.61 19.78 6.27
CA SER A 122 -16.50 20.53 7.18
C SER A 122 -16.03 21.98 7.30
N GLU A 123 -16.98 22.89 7.50
CA GLU A 123 -16.66 24.31 7.68
C GLU A 123 -15.71 24.53 8.87
N ASP A 124 -15.80 23.68 9.89
CA ASP A 124 -14.96 23.72 11.10
C ASP A 124 -13.47 23.43 10.83
N SER A 125 -13.15 22.81 9.69
CA SER A 125 -11.78 22.48 9.30
C SER A 125 -11.05 23.62 8.58
N TYR A 126 -11.74 24.74 8.29
CA TYR A 126 -11.19 25.87 7.55
C TYR A 126 -11.12 27.16 8.37
N SER A 127 -10.23 28.07 7.98
CA SER A 127 -10.20 29.41 8.57
C SER A 127 -11.45 30.23 8.22
N GLN A 128 -11.91 31.08 9.14
CA GLN A 128 -13.12 31.89 8.94
C GLN A 128 -13.04 32.78 7.69
N THR A 129 -11.85 33.28 7.35
CA THR A 129 -11.60 34.07 6.14
C THR A 129 -11.85 33.25 4.87
N PHE A 130 -11.39 32.00 4.84
CA PHE A 130 -11.63 31.08 3.73
C PHE A 130 -13.10 30.67 3.61
N ILE A 131 -13.77 30.39 4.74
CA ILE A 131 -15.20 30.06 4.76
C ILE A 131 -16.02 31.20 4.15
N ASN A 132 -15.74 32.44 4.56
CA ASN A 132 -16.44 33.62 4.04
C ASN A 132 -16.22 33.80 2.53
N TYR A 133 -14.99 33.58 2.07
CA TYR A 133 -14.67 33.60 0.64
C TYR A 133 -15.42 32.50 -0.14
N LYS A 134 -15.40 31.26 0.35
CA LYS A 134 -16.12 30.11 -0.23
C LYS A 134 -17.62 30.40 -0.35
N LYS A 135 -18.27 30.84 0.73
CA LYS A 135 -19.71 31.20 0.75
C LYS A 135 -20.05 32.31 -0.25
N GLN A 136 -19.15 33.25 -0.47
CA GLN A 136 -19.34 34.29 -1.49
C GLN A 136 -19.22 33.75 -2.91
N GLN A 137 -18.29 32.82 -3.18
CA GLN A 137 -18.13 32.20 -4.49
C GLN A 137 -19.27 31.25 -4.82
N GLU A 138 -19.72 30.42 -3.88
CA GLU A 138 -20.82 29.46 -4.07
C GLU A 138 -22.17 30.14 -4.32
N LYS A 139 -22.33 31.39 -3.85
CA LYS A 139 -23.53 32.21 -4.11
C LYS A 139 -23.62 32.70 -5.56
N ARG A 140 -22.53 32.67 -6.32
CA ARG A 140 -22.52 33.07 -7.73
C ARG A 140 -23.21 32.00 -8.56
N ARG A 141 -24.30 32.36 -9.25
CA ARG A 141 -24.94 31.45 -10.21
C ARG A 141 -24.00 31.23 -11.39
N ILE A 142 -23.70 29.96 -11.67
CA ILE A 142 -22.94 29.55 -12.85
C ILE A 142 -23.94 29.45 -14.00
N ASP A 143 -23.77 30.29 -15.02
CA ASP A 143 -24.52 30.19 -16.27
C ASP A 143 -23.76 29.30 -17.26
N PHE A 144 -24.29 28.09 -17.45
CA PHE A 144 -23.69 27.06 -18.30
C PHE A 144 -23.80 27.35 -19.80
N ASN A 145 -24.47 28.44 -20.20
CA ASN A 145 -24.67 28.79 -21.61
C ASN A 145 -23.66 29.82 -22.15
N THR A 146 -22.64 30.17 -21.38
CA THR A 146 -21.60 31.11 -21.82
C THR A 146 -20.45 30.37 -22.52
N LEU A 147 -20.24 30.64 -23.81
CA LEU A 147 -19.12 30.12 -24.61
C LEU A 147 -17.76 30.72 -24.21
N THR A 148 -17.74 31.64 -23.26
CA THR A 148 -16.52 32.20 -22.70
C THR A 148 -15.95 31.23 -21.68
N SER A 149 -14.80 30.64 -22.01
CA SER A 149 -13.93 29.97 -21.03
C SER A 149 -13.49 31.00 -19.99
N LEU A 150 -14.33 31.22 -18.98
CA LEU A 150 -13.90 31.89 -17.75
C LEU A 150 -12.85 30.98 -17.13
N ALA A 151 -11.78 31.56 -16.57
CA ALA A 151 -10.53 30.92 -16.14
C ALA A 151 -10.65 29.85 -15.02
N CYS A 152 -11.57 28.90 -15.14
CA CYS A 152 -11.66 27.67 -14.37
C CYS A 152 -10.66 26.60 -14.88
N ASN A 153 -10.03 26.85 -16.04
CA ASN A 153 -9.07 25.94 -16.67
C ASN A 153 -7.60 26.40 -16.58
N VAL A 154 -7.27 27.42 -15.78
CA VAL A 154 -5.88 27.81 -15.58
C VAL A 154 -5.29 27.03 -14.41
N ASN A 155 -4.70 25.89 -14.76
CA ASN A 155 -3.67 25.13 -14.03
C ASN A 155 -3.82 25.08 -12.50
N LEU A 156 -4.82 24.34 -12.03
CA LEU A 156 -4.95 23.94 -10.63
C LEU A 156 -4.10 22.69 -10.39
N ASN A 157 -3.00 22.87 -9.65
CA ASN A 157 -2.04 21.84 -9.29
C ASN A 157 -2.69 20.53 -8.81
N LEU A 158 -2.17 19.43 -9.36
CA LEU A 158 -2.52 18.00 -9.32
C LEU A 158 -3.26 17.41 -8.08
N HIS A 159 -3.24 18.05 -6.91
CA HIS A 159 -3.77 17.48 -5.67
C HIS A 159 -5.30 17.62 -5.53
N VAL A 160 -5.87 18.71 -6.05
CA VAL A 160 -7.31 19.01 -5.92
C VAL A 160 -8.17 18.22 -6.92
N HIS A 161 -7.55 17.81 -8.04
CA HIS A 161 -8.21 17.05 -9.10
C HIS A 161 -8.69 15.67 -8.65
N ILE A 162 -7.97 15.02 -7.73
CA ILE A 162 -8.36 13.69 -7.20
C ILE A 162 -9.61 13.83 -6.31
N LEU A 163 -9.70 14.86 -5.49
CA LEU A 163 -10.82 15.05 -4.56
C LEU A 163 -12.11 15.48 -5.28
N LEU A 164 -12.02 16.37 -6.26
CA LEU A 164 -13.20 16.83 -7.02
C LEU A 164 -13.71 15.79 -8.01
N LEU A 165 -12.82 15.04 -8.68
CA LEU A 165 -13.25 13.94 -9.55
C LEU A 165 -13.82 12.76 -8.77
N LEU A 166 -13.30 12.44 -7.59
CA LEU A 166 -13.90 11.39 -6.75
C LEU A 166 -15.28 11.81 -6.22
N GLY A 167 -15.47 13.08 -5.86
CA GLY A 167 -16.77 13.62 -5.45
C GLY A 167 -17.81 13.61 -6.57
N LEU A 168 -17.43 14.03 -7.78
CA LEU A 168 -18.33 14.03 -8.94
C LEU A 168 -18.64 12.61 -9.46
N MET A 169 -17.68 11.68 -9.38
CA MET A 169 -17.90 10.27 -9.75
C MET A 169 -18.85 9.56 -8.76
N ALA A 170 -18.83 9.95 -7.48
CA ALA A 170 -19.76 9.42 -6.47
C ALA A 170 -21.21 9.90 -6.69
N PHE A 171 -21.40 11.08 -7.27
CA PHE A 171 -22.74 11.65 -7.52
C PHE A 171 -23.41 11.09 -8.79
N ILE A 172 -22.63 10.63 -9.78
CA ILE A 172 -23.14 10.09 -11.05
C ILE A 172 -23.48 8.58 -10.95
N MET A 173 -23.04 7.89 -9.89
CA MET A 173 -23.30 6.45 -9.68
C MET A 173 -24.39 6.13 -8.63
N THR A 174 -25.29 7.08 -8.35
CA THR A 174 -26.56 6.86 -7.64
C THR A 174 -27.73 7.06 -8.59
#